data_AF-A0A350WRW4-F1
#
_entry.id   AF-A0A350WRW4-F1
#
_cell.length_a   1.000
_cell.length_b   1.000
_cell.length_c   1.000
_cell.angle_alpha   90.00
_cell.angle_beta   90.00
_cell.angle_gamma   90.00
#
_symmetry.space_group_name_H-M   'P 1'
#
loop_
_entity.id
_entity.type
_entity.pdbx_description
1 polymer ?
#
loop_
_entity_poly.entity_id
_entity_poly.type
_entity_poly.pdbx_seq_one_letter_code
_entity_poly.pdbx_strand_id
1 'polypeptide(L)'
;MEVFFVWQSDVLRTLVNSYIKNDLWMLLVVVALFLFAVRSYSTATFFLISWLTLICLGLFIPVELSGLGKQTLLDRPFVQMLTYLPLTIIAGLGLSGLLNLIDRFFPSRSLPAHLMGFLSLGLVILNASQNHEFYPSSCCQFVTRDDLAAIAWSDGNLPPEAKFLIASTNLNVTAFEAPETRTGVDAGIWLTPLLSRQTILAWQDLSFDLPETHMGICERQIDYIYIGGMPQSFNADQLNGLSDWFQPVFSLPAAKIYRVIGCE
;
A
#
# COMPACT_ATOMS: atom_id res chain seq x y z
N MET A 1 -24.92 -1.42 14.60
CA MET A 1 -24.47 -0.03 14.30
C MET A 1 -23.04 -0.03 13.74
N GLU A 2 -22.13 -0.85 14.26
CA GLU A 2 -20.73 -0.95 13.78
C GLU A 2 -20.55 -1.55 12.37
N VAL A 3 -21.34 -2.57 11.98
CA VAL A 3 -21.26 -3.17 10.63
C VAL A 3 -21.65 -2.17 9.53
N PHE A 4 -22.57 -1.25 9.83
CA PHE A 4 -23.00 -0.20 8.92
C PHE A 4 -21.90 0.87 8.74
N PHE A 5 -21.18 1.20 9.81
CA PHE A 5 -20.01 2.10 9.78
C PHE A 5 -18.87 1.53 8.92
N VAL A 6 -18.57 0.24 9.07
CA VAL A 6 -17.56 -0.47 8.24
C VAL A 6 -17.95 -0.48 6.76
N TRP A 7 -19.24 -0.63 6.45
CA TRP A 7 -19.73 -0.68 5.07
C TRP A 7 -19.80 0.69 4.37
N GLN A 8 -19.99 1.77 5.14
CA GLN A 8 -20.03 3.14 4.61
C GLN A 8 -18.65 3.76 4.41
N SER A 9 -17.62 3.31 5.12
CA SER A 9 -16.24 3.78 4.91
C SER A 9 -15.64 3.11 3.66
N ASP A 10 -15.25 3.90 2.66
CA ASP A 10 -14.58 3.38 1.46
C ASP A 10 -13.27 2.65 1.82
N VAL A 11 -12.56 3.11 2.85
CA VAL A 11 -11.31 2.52 3.35
C VAL A 11 -11.57 1.14 3.98
N LEU A 12 -12.54 1.03 4.90
CA LEU A 12 -12.84 -0.21 5.62
C LEU A 12 -13.61 -1.22 4.75
N ARG A 13 -14.46 -0.76 3.83
CA ARG A 13 -15.13 -1.63 2.84
C ARG A 13 -14.10 -2.38 2.01
N THR A 14 -13.00 -1.73 1.65
CA THR A 14 -11.91 -2.36 0.89
C THR A 14 -11.21 -3.47 1.68
N LEU A 15 -11.13 -3.36 3.02
CA LEU A 15 -10.60 -4.41 3.90
C LEU A 15 -11.39 -5.72 3.73
N VAL A 16 -12.72 -5.63 3.74
CA VAL A 16 -13.62 -6.78 3.71
C VAL A 16 -13.86 -7.29 2.28
N ASN A 17 -13.98 -6.39 1.31
CA ASN A 17 -14.26 -6.74 -0.08
C ASN A 17 -13.20 -7.66 -0.69
N SER A 18 -11.93 -7.49 -0.33
CA SER A 18 -10.87 -8.38 -0.82
C SER A 18 -11.15 -9.84 -0.46
N TYR A 19 -11.53 -10.11 0.79
CA TYR A 19 -11.81 -11.47 1.25
C TYR A 19 -13.15 -12.02 0.74
N ILE A 20 -14.20 -11.19 0.65
CA ILE A 20 -15.53 -11.66 0.21
C ILE A 20 -15.58 -11.90 -1.29
N LYS A 21 -14.95 -11.03 -2.10
CA LYS A 21 -15.09 -11.10 -3.56
C LYS A 21 -14.22 -12.19 -4.17
N ASN A 22 -12.98 -12.33 -3.70
CA ASN A 22 -11.98 -13.20 -4.33
C ASN A 22 -11.75 -14.51 -3.54
N ASP A 23 -11.92 -14.49 -2.22
CA ASP A 23 -11.46 -15.55 -1.33
C ASP A 23 -12.55 -16.13 -0.41
N LEU A 24 -13.84 -15.98 -0.76
CA LEU A 24 -14.94 -16.41 0.11
C LEU A 24 -14.85 -17.89 0.51
N TRP A 25 -14.58 -18.76 -0.46
CA TRP A 25 -14.48 -20.21 -0.21
C TRP A 25 -13.22 -20.53 0.63
N MET A 26 -12.14 -19.78 0.48
CA MET A 26 -10.94 -19.87 1.32
C MET A 26 -11.29 -19.53 2.77
N LEU A 27 -12.03 -18.44 2.95
CA LEU A 27 -12.48 -17.99 4.27
C LEU A 27 -13.37 -19.05 4.94
N LEU A 28 -14.28 -19.68 4.19
CA LEU A 28 -15.11 -20.78 4.69
C LEU A 28 -14.27 -21.99 5.13
N VAL A 29 -13.22 -22.34 4.37
CA VAL A 29 -12.29 -23.41 4.76
C VAL A 29 -11.56 -23.05 6.07
N VAL A 30 -11.04 -21.83 6.19
CA VAL A 30 -10.39 -21.36 7.43
C VAL A 30 -11.36 -21.40 8.61
N VAL A 31 -12.60 -20.97 8.44
CA VAL A 31 -13.64 -21.02 9.48
C VAL A 31 -13.98 -22.46 9.88
N ALA A 32 -14.05 -23.39 8.93
CA ALA A 32 -14.27 -24.80 9.24
C ALA A 32 -13.09 -25.41 10.00
N LEU A 33 -11.85 -25.12 9.56
CA LEU A 33 -10.61 -25.59 10.20
C LEU A 33 -10.42 -24.99 11.59
N PHE A 34 -10.89 -23.76 11.82
CA PHE A 34 -10.82 -23.08 13.11
C PHE A 34 -11.42 -23.89 14.26
N LEU A 35 -12.54 -24.59 14.03
CA LEU A 35 -13.17 -25.45 15.05
C LEU A 35 -12.21 -26.56 15.52
N PHE A 36 -11.46 -27.16 14.60
CA PHE A 36 -10.48 -28.20 14.91
C PHE A 36 -9.23 -27.62 15.59
N ALA A 37 -8.84 -26.39 15.23
CA ALA A 37 -7.75 -25.66 15.86
C ALA A 37 -8.08 -25.38 17.34
N VAL A 38 -9.27 -24.82 17.62
CA VAL A 38 -9.74 -24.56 18.99
C VAL A 38 -9.78 -25.84 19.82
N ARG A 39 -10.26 -26.94 19.23
CA ARG A 39 -10.42 -28.22 19.95
C ARG A 39 -9.09 -28.90 20.26
N SER A 40 -8.12 -28.87 19.34
CA SER A 40 -6.87 -29.62 19.46
C SER A 40 -5.71 -28.79 20.01
N TYR A 41 -5.75 -27.48 19.79
CA TYR A 41 -4.67 -26.52 20.07
C TYR A 41 -5.22 -25.23 20.69
N SER A 42 -6.02 -25.36 21.76
CA SER A 42 -6.76 -24.24 22.35
C SER A 42 -5.89 -23.06 22.79
N THR A 43 -4.75 -23.31 23.45
CA THR A 43 -3.83 -22.26 23.92
C THR A 43 -3.21 -21.49 22.75
N ALA A 44 -2.71 -22.20 21.74
CA ALA A 44 -2.12 -21.57 20.55
C ALA A 44 -3.19 -20.79 19.76
N THR A 45 -4.37 -21.37 19.60
CA THR A 45 -5.49 -20.72 18.91
C THR A 45 -5.95 -19.47 19.65
N PHE A 46 -6.04 -19.51 20.98
CA PHE A 46 -6.35 -18.34 21.80
C PHE A 46 -5.33 -17.22 21.58
N PHE A 47 -4.03 -17.53 21.64
CA PHE A 47 -2.97 -16.55 21.38
C PHE A 47 -3.10 -15.92 19.99
N LEU A 48 -3.34 -16.72 18.95
CA LEU A 48 -3.48 -16.24 17.57
C LEU A 48 -4.72 -15.38 17.36
N ILE A 49 -5.85 -15.71 18.00
CA ILE A 49 -7.05 -14.87 18.00
C ILE A 49 -6.76 -13.55 18.71
N SER A 50 -6.16 -13.58 19.90
CA SER A 50 -5.79 -12.37 20.63
C SER A 50 -4.86 -11.48 19.79
N TRP A 51 -3.89 -12.08 19.10
CA TRP A 51 -3.04 -11.36 18.16
C TRP A 51 -3.87 -10.70 17.04
N LEU A 52 -4.70 -11.47 16.34
CA LEU A 52 -5.59 -10.92 15.30
C LEU A 52 -6.45 -9.76 15.81
N THR A 53 -7.04 -9.91 17.00
CA THR A 53 -7.83 -8.85 17.63
C THR A 53 -6.99 -7.60 17.89
N LEU A 54 -5.78 -7.74 18.45
CA LEU A 54 -4.90 -6.60 18.74
C LEU A 54 -4.45 -5.86 17.48
N ILE A 55 -4.10 -6.58 16.40
CA ILE A 55 -3.77 -5.93 15.12
C ILE A 55 -4.98 -5.16 14.59
N CYS A 56 -6.16 -5.79 14.56
CA CYS A 56 -7.37 -5.15 14.05
C CYS A 56 -7.76 -3.92 14.89
N LEU A 57 -7.56 -3.96 16.21
CA LEU A 57 -7.77 -2.80 17.08
C LEU A 57 -6.81 -1.65 16.73
N GLY A 58 -5.62 -1.93 16.20
CA GLY A 58 -4.68 -0.92 15.71
C GLY A 58 -5.24 0.00 14.62
N LEU A 59 -6.23 -0.45 13.85
CA LEU A 59 -6.95 0.39 12.87
C LEU A 59 -7.79 1.49 13.51
N PHE A 60 -8.13 1.32 14.79
CA PHE A 60 -9.07 2.19 15.51
C PHE A 60 -8.40 3.04 16.59
N ILE A 61 -7.09 2.88 16.80
CA ILE A 61 -6.33 3.69 17.76
C ILE A 61 -5.74 4.88 17.01
N PRO A 62 -6.27 6.11 17.20
CA PRO A 62 -5.70 7.29 16.57
C PRO A 62 -4.36 7.66 17.20
N VAL A 63 -3.42 8.13 16.37
CA VAL A 63 -2.11 8.64 16.77
C VAL A 63 -1.87 9.95 16.03
N GLU A 64 -1.36 10.96 16.72
CA GLU A 64 -1.01 12.25 16.12
C GLU A 64 0.51 12.37 16.04
N LEU A 65 1.03 12.50 14.82
CA LEU A 65 2.46 12.59 14.55
C LEU A 65 2.78 13.98 14.00
N SER A 66 3.78 14.62 14.60
CA SER A 66 4.25 15.93 14.14
C SER A 66 4.70 15.84 12.67
N GLY A 67 4.16 16.71 11.81
CA GLY A 67 4.45 16.75 10.37
C GLY A 67 3.69 15.75 9.50
N LEU A 68 3.03 14.73 10.09
CA LEU A 68 2.26 13.70 9.35
C LEU A 68 0.76 13.73 9.65
N GLY A 69 0.35 14.53 10.64
CA GLY A 69 -1.05 14.71 11.02
C GLY A 69 -1.61 13.54 11.84
N LYS A 70 -2.94 13.41 11.81
CA LYS A 70 -3.66 12.34 12.49
C LYS A 70 -3.64 11.07 11.63
N GLN A 71 -3.14 10.00 12.21
CA GLN A 71 -3.00 8.67 11.63
C GLN A 71 -3.66 7.64 12.57
N THR A 72 -3.67 6.37 12.16
CA THR A 72 -3.98 5.25 13.06
C THR A 72 -2.69 4.52 13.45
N LEU A 73 -2.70 3.81 14.57
CA LEU A 73 -1.53 3.05 15.05
C LEU A 73 -1.03 2.07 13.99
N LEU A 74 -1.96 1.41 13.29
CA LEU A 74 -1.69 0.63 12.08
C LEU A 74 -2.63 1.11 10.98
N ASP A 75 -2.10 1.25 9.77
CA ASP A 75 -2.93 1.52 8.59
C ASP A 75 -3.56 0.23 8.05
N ARG A 76 -4.50 0.38 7.10
CA ARG A 76 -5.16 -0.77 6.48
C ARG A 76 -4.17 -1.76 5.83
N PRO A 77 -3.22 -1.34 4.97
CA PRO A 77 -2.23 -2.25 4.40
C PRO A 77 -1.44 -3.06 5.43
N PHE A 78 -0.94 -2.43 6.51
CA PHE A 78 -0.18 -3.10 7.54
C PHE A 78 -1.01 -4.16 8.26
N VAL A 79 -2.27 -3.86 8.60
CA VAL A 79 -3.16 -4.86 9.21
C VAL A 79 -3.42 -6.04 8.27
N GLN A 80 -3.63 -5.78 6.97
CA GLN A 80 -3.81 -6.85 5.97
C GLN A 80 -2.57 -7.74 5.87
N MET A 81 -1.36 -7.15 5.84
CA MET A 81 -0.10 -7.90 5.79
C MET A 81 0.13 -8.72 7.06
N LEU A 82 -0.12 -8.13 8.24
CA LEU A 82 0.16 -8.78 9.52
C LEU A 82 -0.85 -9.85 9.91
N THR A 83 -2.09 -9.77 9.42
CA THR A 83 -3.14 -10.79 9.69
C THR A 83 -2.92 -12.10 8.93
N TYR A 84 -2.16 -12.09 7.83
CA TYR A 84 -1.88 -13.29 7.04
C TYR A 84 -1.19 -14.40 7.85
N LEU A 85 -0.18 -14.04 8.64
CA LEU A 85 0.59 -15.01 9.43
C LEU A 85 -0.27 -15.75 10.48
N PRO A 86 -1.01 -15.06 11.38
CA PRO A 86 -1.84 -15.77 12.35
C PRO A 86 -2.97 -16.57 11.69
N LEU A 87 -3.56 -16.11 10.59
CA LEU A 87 -4.58 -16.86 9.85
C LEU A 87 -4.04 -18.15 9.25
N THR A 88 -2.85 -18.11 8.64
CA THR A 88 -2.21 -19.31 8.07
C THR A 88 -1.83 -20.33 9.15
N ILE A 89 -1.37 -19.87 10.32
CA ILE A 89 -1.08 -20.76 11.46
C ILE A 89 -2.38 -21.40 11.98
N ILE A 90 -3.47 -20.62 12.15
CA ILE A 90 -4.78 -21.15 12.57
C ILE A 90 -5.26 -22.23 11.60
N ALA A 91 -5.18 -21.97 10.29
CA ALA A 91 -5.57 -22.94 9.27
C ALA A 91 -4.72 -24.22 9.34
N GLY A 92 -3.41 -24.10 9.52
CA GLY A 92 -2.50 -25.24 9.68
C GLY A 92 -2.77 -26.06 10.95
N LEU A 93 -2.99 -25.40 12.09
CA LEU A 93 -3.39 -26.06 13.34
C LEU A 93 -4.74 -26.76 13.20
N GLY A 94 -5.69 -26.13 12.50
CA GLY A 94 -6.99 -26.71 12.21
C GLY A 94 -6.90 -27.96 11.34
N LEU A 95 -6.10 -27.92 10.28
CA LEU A 95 -5.83 -29.08 9.43
C LEU A 95 -5.18 -30.21 10.22
N SER A 96 -4.16 -29.90 11.03
CA SER A 96 -3.53 -30.89 11.92
C SER A 96 -4.53 -31.50 12.91
N GLY A 97 -5.40 -30.69 13.51
CA GLY A 97 -6.46 -31.16 14.40
C GLY A 97 -7.45 -32.09 13.72
N LEU A 98 -7.84 -31.77 12.48
CA LEU A 98 -8.70 -32.61 11.66
C LEU A 98 -8.03 -33.95 11.32
N LEU A 99 -6.76 -33.93 10.91
CA LEU A 99 -6.00 -35.14 10.59
C LEU A 99 -5.86 -36.06 11.80
N ASN A 100 -5.51 -35.50 12.96
CA ASN A 100 -5.44 -36.23 14.22
C ASN A 100 -6.79 -36.85 14.62
N LEU A 101 -7.91 -36.17 14.34
CA LEU A 101 -9.24 -36.70 14.59
C LEU A 101 -9.55 -37.90 13.68
N ILE A 102 -9.21 -37.79 12.39
CA ILE A 102 -9.41 -38.87 11.41
C ILE A 102 -8.58 -40.10 11.81
N ASP A 103 -7.31 -39.91 12.16
CA ASP A 103 -6.42 -41.00 12.58
C ASP A 103 -6.92 -41.70 13.86
N ARG A 104 -7.52 -40.96 14.81
CA ARG A 104 -8.14 -41.55 16.01
C ARG A 104 -9.33 -42.45 15.69
N PHE A 105 -10.17 -42.07 14.73
CA PHE A 105 -11.34 -42.86 14.34
C PHE A 105 -11.01 -43.98 13.35
N PHE A 106 -9.95 -43.83 12.56
CA PHE A 106 -9.56 -44.76 11.51
C PHE A 106 -8.04 -45.04 11.48
N PRO A 107 -7.48 -45.65 12.53
CA PRO A 107 -6.02 -45.78 12.73
C PRO A 107 -5.29 -46.60 11.65
N SER A 108 -5.98 -47.46 10.88
CA SER A 108 -5.40 -48.19 9.75
C SER A 108 -5.34 -47.39 8.44
N ARG A 109 -5.79 -46.13 8.44
CA ARG A 109 -5.95 -45.26 7.26
C ARG A 109 -5.08 -43.98 7.33
N SER A 110 -3.85 -44.09 7.82
CA SER A 110 -2.91 -42.96 7.87
C SER A 110 -2.52 -42.43 6.48
N LEU A 111 -2.50 -43.28 5.44
CA LEU A 111 -2.21 -42.86 4.06
C LEU A 111 -3.25 -41.86 3.52
N PRO A 112 -4.58 -42.11 3.64
CA PRO A 112 -5.62 -41.12 3.34
C PRO A 112 -5.45 -39.76 4.04
N ALA A 113 -5.01 -39.74 5.31
CA ALA A 113 -4.81 -38.49 6.05
C ALA A 113 -3.69 -37.64 5.42
N HIS A 114 -2.55 -38.25 5.11
CA HIS A 114 -1.43 -37.55 4.44
C HIS A 114 -1.83 -37.08 3.04
N LEU A 115 -2.53 -37.92 2.27
CA LEU A 115 -3.05 -37.54 0.94
C LEU A 115 -4.01 -36.36 1.03
N MET A 116 -4.88 -36.31 2.05
CA MET A 116 -5.76 -35.18 2.27
C MET A 116 -4.98 -33.90 2.59
N GLY A 117 -3.91 -33.98 3.40
CA GLY A 117 -3.02 -32.85 3.66
C GLY A 117 -2.37 -32.30 2.38
N PHE A 118 -1.81 -33.19 1.55
CA PHE A 118 -1.25 -32.80 0.25
C PHE A 118 -2.29 -32.22 -0.70
N LEU A 119 -3.51 -32.78 -0.73
CA LEU A 119 -4.61 -32.27 -1.53
C LEU A 119 -5.01 -30.86 -1.09
N SER A 120 -5.11 -30.62 0.22
CA SER A 120 -5.40 -29.29 0.78
C SER A 120 -4.33 -28.28 0.38
N LEU A 121 -3.04 -28.64 0.48
CA LEU A 121 -1.94 -27.78 0.04
C LEU A 121 -2.01 -27.49 -1.47
N GLY A 122 -2.31 -28.51 -2.28
CA GLY A 122 -2.47 -28.37 -3.73
C GLY A 122 -3.62 -27.43 -4.10
N LEU A 123 -4.76 -27.52 -3.43
CA LEU A 123 -5.90 -26.62 -3.62
C LEU A 123 -5.56 -25.17 -3.24
N VAL A 124 -4.79 -24.98 -2.17
CA VAL A 124 -4.31 -23.64 -1.75
C VAL A 124 -3.42 -23.02 -2.81
N ILE A 125 -2.45 -23.78 -3.32
CA ILE A 125 -1.53 -23.31 -4.38
C ILE A 125 -2.31 -23.03 -5.66
N LEU A 126 -3.21 -23.94 -6.06
CA LEU A 126 -4.02 -23.78 -7.26
C LEU A 126 -4.86 -22.51 -7.18
N ASN A 127 -5.52 -22.28 -6.05
CA ASN A 127 -6.26 -21.05 -5.86
C ASN A 127 -5.38 -19.80 -5.94
N ALA A 128 -4.25 -19.80 -5.22
CA ALA A 128 -3.34 -18.67 -5.21
C ALA A 128 -2.89 -18.34 -6.65
N SER A 129 -2.59 -19.37 -7.45
CA SER A 129 -2.20 -19.19 -8.86
C SER A 129 -3.30 -18.66 -9.77
N GLN A 130 -4.57 -18.92 -9.46
CA GLN A 130 -5.71 -18.51 -10.31
C GLN A 130 -6.29 -17.16 -9.93
N ASN A 131 -6.27 -16.79 -8.65
CA ASN A 131 -6.96 -15.61 -8.14
C ASN A 131 -6.04 -14.50 -7.64
N HIS A 132 -4.73 -14.75 -7.54
CA HIS A 132 -3.77 -13.77 -7.01
C HIS A 132 -2.58 -13.58 -7.96
N GLU A 133 -2.23 -12.32 -8.22
CA GLU A 133 -0.99 -11.97 -8.90
C GLU A 133 0.15 -11.88 -7.88
N PHE A 134 1.25 -12.58 -8.13
CA PHE A 134 2.45 -12.50 -7.28
C PHE A 134 3.28 -11.23 -7.52
N TYR A 135 2.88 -10.42 -8.50
CA TYR A 135 3.53 -9.16 -8.84
C TYR A 135 2.63 -7.99 -8.42
N PRO A 136 3.22 -6.84 -8.03
CA PRO A 136 2.44 -5.67 -7.69
C PRO A 136 1.62 -5.22 -8.91
N SER A 137 0.36 -4.89 -8.67
CA SER A 137 -0.53 -4.33 -9.70
C SER A 137 0.11 -3.11 -10.34
N SER A 138 -0.07 -2.96 -11.65
CA SER A 138 0.51 -1.85 -12.43
C SER A 138 0.13 -0.48 -11.88
N CYS A 139 -1.06 -0.32 -11.29
CA CYS A 139 -1.51 0.93 -10.67
C CYS A 139 -0.76 1.32 -9.39
N CYS A 140 0.02 0.41 -8.80
CA CYS A 140 0.74 0.61 -7.54
C CYS A 140 2.27 0.52 -7.73
N GLN A 141 2.75 0.52 -8.97
CA GLN A 141 4.18 0.57 -9.29
C GLN A 141 4.66 2.02 -9.34
N PHE A 142 4.85 2.62 -8.16
CA PHE A 142 5.23 4.05 -8.03
C PHE A 142 6.59 4.41 -8.63
N VAL A 143 7.47 3.43 -8.85
CA VAL A 143 8.85 3.64 -9.31
C VAL A 143 9.15 2.73 -10.47
N THR A 144 9.59 3.32 -11.58
CA THR A 144 10.05 2.64 -12.79
C THR A 144 11.57 2.78 -12.97
N ARG A 145 12.12 2.16 -14.03
CA ARG A 145 13.53 2.33 -14.39
C ARG A 145 13.88 3.78 -14.75
N ASP A 146 12.96 4.49 -15.39
CA ASP A 146 13.15 5.89 -15.78
C ASP A 146 13.20 6.78 -14.54
N ASP A 147 12.36 6.49 -13.53
CA ASP A 147 12.39 7.20 -12.24
C ASP A 147 13.72 6.98 -11.50
N LEU A 148 14.22 5.73 -11.47
CA LEU A 148 15.53 5.43 -10.88
C LEU A 148 16.66 6.17 -11.61
N ALA A 149 16.58 6.25 -12.94
CA ALA A 149 17.53 7.02 -13.74
C ALA A 149 17.43 8.53 -13.44
N ALA A 150 16.22 9.07 -13.27
CA ALA A 150 15.98 10.46 -12.91
C ALA A 150 16.54 10.80 -11.52
N ILE A 151 16.34 9.92 -10.54
CA ILE A 151 16.88 10.06 -9.17
C ILE A 151 18.42 10.01 -9.20
N ALA A 152 19.01 9.02 -9.88
CA ALA A 152 20.46 8.91 -9.99
C ALA A 152 21.09 10.09 -10.75
N TRP A 153 20.46 10.56 -11.83
CA TRP A 153 20.89 11.75 -12.55
C TRP A 153 20.82 12.98 -11.66
N SER A 154 19.73 13.12 -10.90
CA SER A 154 19.52 14.24 -9.99
C SER A 154 20.66 14.34 -8.98
N ASP A 155 21.06 13.23 -8.37
CA ASP A 155 22.15 13.14 -7.39
C ASP A 155 23.47 13.70 -7.93
N GLY A 156 23.85 13.32 -9.16
CA GLY A 156 25.11 13.74 -9.77
C GLY A 156 25.12 15.12 -10.43
N ASN A 157 23.95 15.73 -10.70
CA ASN A 157 23.86 16.92 -11.58
C ASN A 157 23.21 18.15 -10.93
N LEU A 158 22.54 18.00 -9.80
CA LEU A 158 21.84 19.11 -9.14
C LEU A 158 22.41 19.38 -7.75
N PRO A 159 22.26 20.61 -7.24
CA PRO A 159 22.73 20.95 -5.89
C PRO A 159 22.07 20.08 -4.80
N PRO A 160 22.77 19.76 -3.72
CA PRO A 160 22.23 18.93 -2.63
C PRO A 160 21.04 19.58 -1.91
N GLU A 161 20.97 20.92 -1.89
CA GLU A 161 19.89 21.71 -1.29
C GLU A 161 18.67 21.92 -2.20
N ALA A 162 18.71 21.38 -3.42
CA ALA A 162 17.65 21.56 -4.40
C ALA A 162 16.27 21.11 -3.87
N LYS A 163 15.27 21.99 -3.99
CA LYS A 163 13.89 21.73 -3.58
C LYS A 163 13.04 21.30 -4.78
N PHE A 164 12.30 20.21 -4.59
CA PHE A 164 11.46 19.61 -5.61
C PHE A 164 9.98 19.81 -5.29
N LEU A 165 9.20 20.29 -6.23
CA LEU A 165 7.75 20.15 -6.22
C LEU A 165 7.38 18.79 -6.79
N ILE A 166 6.55 18.05 -6.06
CA ILE A 166 6.05 16.73 -6.47
C ILE A 166 4.53 16.68 -6.35
N ALA A 167 3.90 15.84 -7.17
CA ALA A 167 2.46 15.65 -7.16
C ALA A 167 2.01 14.92 -5.88
N SER A 168 0.81 15.26 -5.41
CA SER A 168 0.21 14.68 -4.22
C SER A 168 -1.30 14.53 -4.34
N THR A 169 -1.83 13.64 -3.53
CA THR A 169 -3.28 13.39 -3.38
C THR A 169 -3.63 13.15 -1.91
N ASN A 170 -4.93 12.99 -1.65
CA ASN A 170 -5.43 12.65 -0.32
C ASN A 170 -4.93 11.28 0.12
N LEU A 171 -4.40 11.18 1.34
CA LEU A 171 -4.00 9.92 1.93
C LEU A 171 -5.22 9.20 2.53
N ASN A 172 -5.79 8.26 1.79
CA ASN A 172 -6.99 7.50 2.21
C ASN A 172 -6.64 6.11 2.75
N VAL A 173 -5.97 6.04 3.91
CA VAL A 173 -5.51 4.75 4.49
C VAL A 173 -6.00 4.47 5.92
N THR A 174 -6.62 5.45 6.59
CA THR A 174 -7.07 5.34 8.00
C THR A 174 -8.60 5.35 8.11
N ALA A 175 -9.12 4.82 9.22
CA ALA A 175 -10.56 4.82 9.51
C ALA A 175 -11.10 6.18 10.00
N PHE A 176 -10.20 7.10 10.36
CA PHE A 176 -10.50 8.45 10.81
C PHE A 176 -9.78 9.42 9.89
N GLU A 177 -10.44 9.76 8.79
CA GLU A 177 -9.88 10.60 7.75
C GLU A 177 -9.59 12.00 8.31
N ALA A 178 -8.34 12.43 8.23
CA ALA A 178 -7.99 13.84 8.28
C ALA A 178 -7.92 14.33 6.81
N PRO A 179 -8.86 15.19 6.35
CA PRO A 179 -8.89 15.69 4.97
C PRO A 179 -7.62 16.43 4.53
N GLU A 180 -6.75 16.75 5.49
CA GLU A 180 -5.54 17.53 5.28
C GLU A 180 -4.28 16.68 5.09
N THR A 181 -4.37 15.36 5.26
CA THR A 181 -3.20 14.47 5.07
C THR A 181 -2.98 14.18 3.59
N ARG A 182 -1.81 14.61 3.09
CA ARG A 182 -1.40 14.41 1.69
C ARG A 182 -0.32 13.35 1.61
N THR A 183 -0.30 12.62 0.48
CA THR A 183 0.78 11.70 0.14
C THR A 183 1.27 11.95 -1.28
N GLY A 184 2.57 11.74 -1.50
CA GLY A 184 3.13 11.69 -2.85
C GLY A 184 2.50 10.57 -3.67
N VAL A 185 2.35 10.79 -4.97
CA VAL A 185 1.66 9.87 -5.90
C VAL A 185 2.57 9.30 -6.98
N ASP A 186 3.82 9.71 -7.02
CA ASP A 186 4.82 9.24 -7.96
C ASP A 186 6.19 9.02 -7.28
N ALA A 187 7.19 8.65 -8.07
CA ALA A 187 8.53 8.37 -7.55
C ALA A 187 9.24 9.58 -6.94
N GLY A 188 8.75 10.80 -7.17
CA GLY A 188 9.33 12.02 -6.61
C GLY A 188 9.36 12.00 -5.08
N ILE A 189 8.45 11.25 -4.45
CA ILE A 189 8.42 11.06 -2.99
C ILE A 189 9.72 10.42 -2.45
N TRP A 190 10.47 9.71 -3.29
CA TRP A 190 11.72 9.05 -2.91
C TRP A 190 12.94 9.96 -2.92
N LEU A 191 12.85 11.18 -3.47
CA LEU A 191 13.96 12.14 -3.47
C LEU A 191 14.40 12.53 -2.06
N THR A 192 13.46 12.71 -1.13
CA THR A 192 13.77 12.99 0.29
C THR A 192 14.49 11.80 0.95
N PRO A 193 13.93 10.59 1.02
CA PRO A 193 14.57 9.48 1.73
C PRO A 193 15.84 8.94 1.05
N LEU A 194 16.00 9.07 -0.27
CA LEU A 194 17.17 8.55 -0.98
C LEU A 194 18.30 9.58 -1.13
N LEU A 195 17.97 10.85 -1.37
CA LEU A 195 18.96 11.90 -1.66
C LEU A 195 19.00 13.01 -0.60
N SER A 196 18.18 12.94 0.45
CA SER A 196 18.03 14.00 1.46
C SER A 196 17.60 15.35 0.89
N ARG A 197 16.95 15.37 -0.28
CA ARG A 197 16.48 16.58 -0.96
C ARG A 197 15.07 16.93 -0.53
N GLN A 198 14.79 18.20 -0.28
CA GLN A 198 13.47 18.59 0.20
C GLN A 198 12.42 18.45 -0.90
N THR A 199 11.36 17.69 -0.61
CA THR A 199 10.16 17.60 -1.48
C THR A 199 9.00 18.39 -0.90
N ILE A 200 8.36 19.20 -1.73
CA ILE A 200 7.16 19.97 -1.44
C ILE A 200 5.98 19.34 -2.18
N LEU A 201 4.92 19.03 -1.44
CA LEU A 201 3.71 18.42 -1.99
C LEU A 201 2.76 19.50 -2.55
N ALA A 202 2.35 19.36 -3.81
CA ALA A 202 1.24 20.12 -4.39
C ALA A 202 0.18 19.18 -4.97
N TRP A 203 -1.05 19.66 -5.09
CA TRP A 203 -2.14 18.84 -5.62
C TRP A 203 -1.87 18.44 -7.06
N GLN A 204 -2.14 17.19 -7.41
CA GLN A 204 -1.95 16.63 -8.75
C GLN A 204 -2.62 17.44 -9.88
N ASP A 205 -3.68 18.19 -9.56
CA ASP A 205 -4.46 19.02 -10.49
C ASP A 205 -3.99 20.49 -10.53
N LEU A 206 -2.83 20.81 -9.94
CA LEU A 206 -2.24 22.14 -10.01
C LEU A 206 -2.00 22.57 -11.47
N SER A 207 -2.59 23.70 -11.85
CA SER A 207 -2.44 24.28 -13.19
C SER A 207 -1.19 25.13 -13.31
N PHE A 208 -0.24 24.71 -14.17
CA PHE A 208 1.04 25.41 -14.38
C PHE A 208 0.97 26.59 -15.36
N ASP A 209 -0.13 26.77 -16.08
CA ASP A 209 -0.37 27.85 -17.04
C ASP A 209 -0.79 29.17 -16.39
N LEU A 210 -1.05 29.17 -15.08
CA LEU A 210 -1.43 30.36 -14.33
C LEU A 210 -0.18 31.09 -13.80
N PRO A 211 -0.02 32.40 -14.06
CA PRO A 211 1.07 33.20 -13.49
C PRO A 211 1.14 33.14 -11.95
N GLU A 212 -0.03 33.06 -11.30
CA GLU A 212 -0.15 32.95 -9.84
C GLU A 212 0.50 31.66 -9.31
N THR A 213 0.37 30.55 -10.05
CA THR A 213 1.03 29.28 -9.72
C THR A 213 2.54 29.44 -9.77
N HIS A 214 3.07 30.04 -10.84
CA HIS A 214 4.50 30.27 -11.00
C HIS A 214 5.06 31.21 -9.90
N MET A 215 4.38 32.31 -9.61
CA MET A 215 4.72 33.19 -8.48
C MET A 215 4.76 32.41 -7.15
N GLY A 216 3.74 31.60 -6.87
CA GLY A 216 3.71 30.79 -5.65
C GLY A 216 4.81 29.73 -5.56
N ILE A 217 5.27 29.22 -6.71
CA ILE A 217 6.43 28.31 -6.80
C ILE A 217 7.73 29.08 -6.49
N CYS A 218 7.89 30.27 -7.05
CA CYS A 218 9.05 31.14 -6.82
C CYS A 218 9.16 31.61 -5.36
N GLU A 219 8.06 32.05 -4.75
CA GLU A 219 8.01 32.48 -3.34
C GLU A 219 8.43 31.37 -2.37
N ARG A 220 8.14 30.11 -2.71
CA ARG A 220 8.52 28.93 -1.93
C ARG A 220 9.94 28.45 -2.21
N GLN A 221 10.66 29.12 -3.11
CA GLN A 221 12.02 28.77 -3.54
C GLN A 221 12.10 27.32 -4.04
N ILE A 222 11.13 26.90 -4.85
CA ILE A 222 11.16 25.59 -5.50
C ILE A 222 12.08 25.69 -6.72
N ASP A 223 13.11 24.84 -6.78
CA ASP A 223 14.10 24.83 -7.85
C ASP A 223 13.68 23.94 -9.02
N TYR A 224 13.01 22.82 -8.73
CA TYR A 224 12.67 21.79 -9.71
C TYR A 224 11.25 21.25 -9.51
N ILE A 225 10.66 20.76 -10.59
CA ILE A 225 9.39 20.02 -10.61
C ILE A 225 9.69 18.61 -11.10
N TYR A 226 9.35 17.62 -10.28
CA TYR A 226 9.44 16.21 -10.66
C TYR A 226 8.09 15.74 -11.22
N ILE A 227 8.14 15.00 -12.32
CA ILE A 227 6.95 14.39 -12.94
C ILE A 227 7.27 12.93 -13.25
N GLY A 228 6.73 12.00 -12.45
CA GLY A 228 6.84 10.56 -12.70
C GLY A 228 5.78 10.02 -13.66
N GLY A 229 5.85 8.72 -13.95
CA GLY A 229 5.03 8.03 -14.96
C GLY A 229 3.63 7.62 -14.47
N MET A 230 3.29 7.94 -13.23
CA MET A 230 1.98 7.61 -12.64
C MET A 230 0.88 8.51 -13.22
N PRO A 231 -0.33 8.00 -13.50
CA PRO A 231 -1.46 8.82 -13.99
C PRO A 231 -1.84 9.99 -13.07
N GLN A 232 -1.53 9.88 -11.79
CA GLN A 232 -1.75 10.89 -10.75
C GLN A 232 -0.63 11.93 -10.67
N SER A 233 0.45 11.77 -11.44
CA SER A 233 1.53 12.75 -11.55
C SER A 233 1.05 14.04 -12.21
N PHE A 234 1.86 15.10 -12.16
CA PHE A 234 1.56 16.32 -12.88
C PHE A 234 1.46 16.08 -14.39
N ASN A 235 0.65 16.89 -15.07
CA ASN A 235 0.58 16.83 -16.52
C ASN A 235 1.78 17.56 -17.15
N ALA A 236 2.76 16.81 -17.63
CA ALA A 236 3.94 17.36 -18.31
C ALA A 236 3.61 18.25 -19.51
N ASP A 237 2.47 18.03 -20.18
CA ASP A 237 2.08 18.82 -21.35
C ASP A 237 1.70 20.26 -20.98
N GLN A 238 1.32 20.54 -19.73
CA GLN A 238 1.08 21.90 -19.27
C GLN A 238 2.38 22.71 -19.15
N LEU A 239 3.51 22.07 -18.90
CA LEU A 239 4.81 22.73 -18.84
C LEU A 239 5.44 22.86 -20.23
N ASN A 240 5.02 22.01 -21.18
CA ASN A 240 5.49 22.06 -22.56
C ASN A 240 4.98 23.32 -23.26
N GLY A 241 5.87 24.28 -23.50
CA GLY A 241 5.56 25.55 -24.16
C GLY A 241 5.62 26.77 -23.25
N LEU A 242 5.73 26.58 -21.93
CA LEU A 242 5.99 27.65 -20.96
C LEU A 242 7.50 27.81 -20.72
N SER A 243 8.26 27.98 -21.80
CA SER A 243 9.73 27.99 -21.77
C SER A 243 10.33 29.15 -20.98
N ASP A 244 9.54 30.18 -20.69
CA ASP A 244 9.96 31.34 -19.90
C ASP A 244 9.88 31.07 -18.38
N TRP A 245 9.17 30.02 -17.97
CA TRP A 245 8.94 29.65 -16.56
C TRP A 245 9.54 28.30 -16.20
N PHE A 246 9.54 27.35 -17.13
CA PHE A 246 9.96 25.98 -16.89
C PHE A 246 10.87 25.47 -18.00
N GLN A 247 12.05 24.99 -17.62
CA GLN A 247 13.04 24.43 -18.56
C GLN A 247 13.23 22.93 -18.30
N PRO A 248 13.00 22.03 -19.27
CA PRO A 248 13.28 20.61 -19.09
C PRO A 248 14.79 20.38 -18.93
N VAL A 249 15.20 19.71 -17.86
CA VAL A 249 16.61 19.37 -17.58
C VAL A 249 16.87 17.87 -17.62
N PHE A 250 15.83 17.06 -17.45
CA PHE A 250 15.85 15.61 -17.63
C PHE A 250 14.55 15.15 -18.25
N SER A 251 14.61 14.24 -19.22
CA SER A 251 13.42 13.72 -19.89
C SER A 251 13.62 12.29 -20.35
N LEU A 252 12.86 11.39 -19.76
CA LEU A 252 12.60 10.02 -20.19
C LEU A 252 11.08 9.81 -20.31
N PRO A 253 10.62 8.76 -21.02
CA PRO A 253 9.19 8.52 -21.23
C PRO A 253 8.34 8.54 -19.95
N ALA A 254 8.82 7.93 -18.87
CA ALA A 254 8.11 7.82 -17.59
C ALA A 254 8.69 8.70 -16.46
N ALA A 255 9.67 9.56 -16.73
CA ALA A 255 10.20 10.47 -15.71
C ALA A 255 10.77 11.75 -16.33
N LYS A 256 10.34 12.91 -15.84
CA LYS A 256 10.79 14.22 -16.30
C LYS A 256 11.10 15.12 -15.12
N ILE A 257 12.09 15.99 -15.30
CA ILE A 257 12.46 17.02 -14.34
C ILE A 257 12.54 18.34 -15.08
N TYR A 258 11.80 19.33 -14.57
CA TYR A 258 11.83 20.70 -15.06
C TYR A 258 12.49 21.58 -14.01
N ARG A 259 13.37 22.47 -14.44
CA ARG A 259 13.91 23.57 -13.64
C ARG A 259 12.94 24.74 -13.68
N VAL A 260 12.69 25.35 -12.53
CA VAL A 260 11.94 26.59 -12.41
C VAL A 260 12.89 27.76 -12.73
N ILE A 261 12.46 28.66 -13.62
CA ILE A 261 13.20 29.86 -14.02
C ILE A 261 12.28 31.08 -14.00
N GLY A 262 12.85 32.28 -14.16
CA GLY A 262 12.06 33.52 -14.22
C GLY A 262 11.51 34.00 -12.87
N CYS A 263 12.13 33.61 -11.75
CA CYS A 263 11.76 34.03 -10.39
C CYS A 263 12.46 35.33 -9.93
N GLU A 264 12.90 36.18 -10.87
CA GLU A 264 13.61 37.44 -10.59
C GLU A 264 12.66 38.62 -10.35
#